data_AF-A0A3B1CGH9-F1
#
_entry.id   AF-A0A3B1CGH9-F1
#
_cell.length_a   1.000
_cell.length_b   1.000
_cell.length_c   1.000
_cell.angle_alpha   90.00
_cell.angle_beta   90.00
_cell.angle_gamma   90.00
#
_symmetry.space_group_name_H-M   'P 1'
#
loop_
_entity.id
_entity.type
_entity.pdbx_description
1 polymer ?
#
loop_
_entity_poly.entity_id
_entity_poly.type
_entity_poly.pdbx_seq_one_letter_code
_entity_poly.pdbx_strand_id
1 'polypeptide(L)'
;MNEIINNIDQWMLDNPILGIIVKVAGILLLALITYWIVHKILIRYITKLVKRTKTEFDDILLNEKILKRVSYIVPVLVIQQFKVFNPSIEAIIDTTLSAVLVLLLILIVNGVIDALTEIVQKFEKFRDRPLKSYSQVIKIITTTIGLIFIFGILT
;
A
#
# COMPACT_ATOMS: atom_id res chain seq x y z
N MET A 1 23.20 9.95 -27.64
CA MET A 1 22.19 9.84 -26.56
C MET A 1 21.15 10.96 -26.68
N ASN A 2 21.56 12.22 -26.79
CA ASN A 2 20.63 13.36 -26.90
C ASN A 2 19.82 13.38 -28.21
N GLU A 3 20.39 12.97 -29.36
CA GLU A 3 19.63 12.87 -30.62
C GLU A 3 18.51 11.83 -30.58
N ILE A 4 18.71 10.71 -29.88
CA ILE A 4 17.69 9.66 -29.75
C ILE A 4 16.53 10.16 -28.88
N ILE A 5 16.85 10.86 -27.78
CA ILE A 5 15.84 11.46 -26.90
C ILE A 5 15.04 12.52 -27.67
N ASN A 6 15.73 13.41 -28.39
CA ASN A 6 15.07 14.44 -29.19
C ASN A 6 14.17 13.86 -30.29
N ASN A 7 14.59 12.77 -30.95
CA ASN A 7 13.75 12.11 -31.95
C ASN A 7 12.50 11.46 -31.35
N ILE A 8 12.62 10.89 -30.14
CA ILE A 8 11.48 10.35 -29.40
C ILE A 8 10.54 11.48 -28.99
N ASP A 9 11.06 12.59 -28.48
CA ASP A 9 10.25 13.75 -28.08
C ASP A 9 9.50 14.33 -29.28
N GLN A 10 10.15 14.46 -30.44
CA GLN A 10 9.51 14.90 -31.69
C GLN A 10 8.38 13.95 -32.12
N TRP A 11 8.62 12.63 -32.13
CA TRP A 11 7.58 11.65 -32.47
C TRP A 11 6.39 11.69 -31.49
N MET A 12 6.64 11.98 -30.20
CA MET A 12 5.61 12.14 -29.19
C MET A 12 4.80 13.44 -29.36
N LEU A 13 5.43 14.51 -29.85
CA LEU A 13 4.73 15.75 -30.22
C LEU A 13 3.83 15.54 -31.45
N ASP A 14 4.30 14.75 -32.42
CA ASP A 14 3.53 14.43 -33.63
C ASP A 14 2.31 13.54 -33.34
N ASN A 15 2.37 12.71 -32.29
CA ASN A 15 1.30 11.80 -31.91
C ASN A 15 0.97 11.89 -30.40
N PRO A 16 0.31 12.98 -29.96
CA PRO A 16 0.14 13.29 -28.54
C PRO A 16 -0.63 12.21 -27.77
N ILE A 17 -1.64 11.58 -28.41
CA ILE A 17 -2.44 10.50 -27.80
C ILE A 17 -1.58 9.25 -27.58
N LEU A 18 -0.80 8.84 -28.58
CA LEU A 18 0.08 7.67 -28.48
C LEU A 18 1.20 7.90 -27.45
N GLY A 19 1.74 9.11 -27.38
CA GLY A 19 2.74 9.47 -26.38
C GLY A 19 2.23 9.34 -24.94
N ILE A 20 0.99 9.77 -24.67
CA ILE A 20 0.34 9.59 -23.36
C ILE A 20 0.12 8.11 -23.05
N ILE A 21 -0.37 7.33 -24.02
CA ILE A 21 -0.60 5.89 -23.84
C ILE A 21 0.70 5.17 -23.48
N VAL A 22 1.80 5.46 -24.17
CA VAL A 22 3.11 4.86 -23.90
C VAL A 22 3.61 5.23 -22.51
N LYS A 23 3.48 6.50 -22.10
CA LYS A 23 3.86 6.96 -20.75
C LYS A 23 3.06 6.24 -19.66
N VAL A 24 1.72 6.22 -19.80
CA VAL A 24 0.82 5.55 -18.84
C VAL A 24 1.11 4.06 -18.78
N ALA A 25 1.29 3.39 -19.92
CA ALA A 25 1.64 1.98 -19.97
C ALA A 25 2.98 1.70 -19.28
N GLY A 26 3.99 2.55 -19.50
CA GLY A 26 5.28 2.45 -18.83
C GLY A 26 5.17 2.57 -17.30
N ILE A 27 4.36 3.51 -16.81
CA ILE A 27 4.14 3.71 -15.37
C ILE A 27 3.40 2.53 -14.75
N LEU A 28 2.37 2.02 -15.43
CA LEU A 28 1.63 0.84 -14.96
C LEU A 28 2.54 -0.39 -14.91
N LEU A 29 3.41 -0.57 -15.90
CA LEU A 29 4.42 -1.63 -15.89
C LEU A 29 5.40 -1.45 -14.72
N LEU A 30 5.92 -0.25 -14.49
CA LEU A 30 6.80 0.05 -13.36
C LEU A 30 6.10 -0.20 -12.01
N ALA A 31 4.84 0.21 -11.88
CA ALA A 31 4.03 -0.01 -10.68
C ALA A 31 3.82 -1.51 -10.42
N LEU A 32 3.56 -2.29 -11.47
CA LEU A 32 3.37 -3.75 -11.38
C LEU A 32 4.68 -4.47 -11.03
N ILE A 33 5.79 -4.08 -11.65
CA ILE A 33 7.14 -4.59 -11.33
C ILE A 33 7.47 -4.28 -9.87
N THR A 34 7.23 -3.04 -9.44
CA THR A 34 7.49 -2.62 -8.06
C THR A 34 6.63 -3.38 -7.08
N TYR A 35 5.34 -3.57 -7.36
CA TYR A 35 4.45 -4.41 -6.57
C TYR A 35 5.03 -5.82 -6.41
N TRP A 36 5.42 -6.45 -7.52
CA TRP A 36 5.92 -7.82 -7.51
C TRP A 36 7.24 -7.95 -6.74
N ILE A 37 8.15 -6.99 -6.92
CA ILE A 37 9.42 -6.91 -6.19
C ILE A 37 9.15 -6.76 -4.69
N VAL A 38 8.38 -5.74 -4.30
CA VAL A 38 8.10 -5.40 -2.89
C VAL A 38 7.39 -6.56 -2.20
N HIS A 39 6.38 -7.14 -2.85
CA HIS A 39 5.63 -8.27 -2.30
C HIS A 39 6.52 -9.50 -2.08
N LYS A 40 7.34 -9.85 -3.09
CA LYS A 40 8.28 -10.97 -3.01
C LYS A 40 9.35 -10.75 -1.95
N ILE A 41 9.84 -9.52 -1.84
CA ILE A 41 10.80 -9.09 -0.83
C ILE A 41 10.20 -9.21 0.58
N LEU A 42 9.02 -8.62 0.81
CA LEU A 42 8.29 -8.67 2.08
C LEU A 42 8.08 -10.10 2.55
N ILE A 43 7.51 -10.96 1.70
CA ILE A 43 7.27 -12.36 2.04
C ILE A 43 8.58 -13.05 2.40
N ARG A 44 9.63 -12.91 1.57
CA ARG A 44 10.92 -13.56 1.82
C ARG A 44 11.55 -13.14 3.15
N TYR A 45 11.47 -11.85 3.50
CA TYR A 45 12.00 -11.35 4.77
C TYR A 45 11.18 -11.85 5.96
N ILE A 46 9.85 -11.77 5.90
CA ILE A 46 8.95 -12.27 6.95
C ILE A 46 9.17 -13.76 7.16
N THR A 47 9.17 -14.59 6.10
CA THR A 47 9.43 -16.03 6.21
C THR A 47 10.80 -16.33 6.83
N LYS A 48 11.83 -15.51 6.56
CA LYS A 48 13.17 -15.70 7.13
C LYS A 48 13.24 -15.33 8.61
N LEU A 49 12.56 -14.24 9.01
CA LEU A 49 12.45 -13.83 10.42
C LEU A 49 11.72 -14.89 11.25
N VAL A 50 10.61 -15.36 10.71
CA VAL A 50 9.78 -16.39 11.31
C VAL A 50 10.52 -17.72 11.49
N LYS A 51 11.30 -18.15 10.50
CA LYS A 51 12.06 -19.42 10.60
C LYS A 51 13.05 -19.45 11.77
N ARG A 52 13.37 -18.30 12.38
CA ARG A 52 14.22 -18.22 13.58
C ARG A 52 13.44 -18.43 14.89
N THR A 53 12.11 -18.31 14.91
CA THR A 53 11.27 -18.58 16.09
C THR A 53 10.73 -20.01 16.03
N LYS A 54 10.82 -20.75 17.15
CA LYS A 54 10.49 -22.20 17.23
C LYS A 54 9.00 -22.54 17.34
N THR A 55 8.12 -21.55 17.34
CA THR A 55 6.68 -21.74 17.46
C THR A 55 6.07 -21.74 16.06
N GLU A 56 5.46 -22.87 15.69
CA GLU A 56 4.69 -23.22 14.48
C GLU A 56 4.50 -22.14 13.42
N PHE A 57 4.82 -22.46 12.15
CA PHE A 57 4.65 -21.72 10.89
C PHE A 57 3.26 -21.07 10.60
N ASP A 58 2.42 -20.80 11.60
CA ASP A 58 0.96 -20.70 11.50
C ASP A 58 0.37 -19.32 11.66
N ASP A 59 1.00 -18.44 12.44
CA ASP A 59 0.67 -17.02 12.36
C ASP A 59 1.27 -16.42 11.08
N ILE A 60 2.07 -17.12 10.28
CA ILE A 60 3.38 -16.71 9.73
C ILE A 60 3.43 -16.23 8.27
N LEU A 61 2.26 -16.09 7.69
CA LEU A 61 2.01 -15.06 6.69
C LEU A 61 1.45 -13.77 7.34
N LEU A 62 1.33 -13.74 8.68
CA LEU A 62 0.76 -12.74 9.61
C LEU A 62 -0.33 -11.86 9.01
N ASN A 63 -1.23 -12.57 8.31
CA ASN A 63 -2.24 -12.10 7.39
C ASN A 63 -1.63 -11.62 6.06
N GLU A 64 -1.60 -12.53 5.08
CA GLU A 64 -1.23 -12.24 3.69
C GLU A 64 -1.96 -10.99 3.17
N LYS A 65 -3.18 -10.73 3.65
CA LYS A 65 -3.94 -9.52 3.34
C LYS A 65 -3.24 -8.25 3.81
N ILE A 66 -2.62 -8.23 4.99
CA ILE A 66 -1.85 -7.08 5.50
C ILE A 66 -0.60 -6.90 4.66
N LEU A 67 0.18 -7.96 4.43
CA LEU A 67 1.40 -7.88 3.61
C LEU A 67 1.09 -7.43 2.18
N LYS A 68 -0.02 -7.90 1.60
CA LYS A 68 -0.51 -7.49 0.30
C LYS A 68 -0.93 -6.01 0.30
N ARG A 69 -1.66 -5.54 1.33
CA ARG A 69 -1.99 -4.12 1.52
C ARG A 69 -0.74 -3.23 1.62
N VAL A 70 0.26 -3.65 2.39
CA VAL A 70 1.56 -2.96 2.49
C VAL A 70 2.25 -2.92 1.13
N SER A 71 2.19 -4.02 0.37
CA SER A 71 2.80 -4.10 -0.96
C SER A 71 2.16 -3.16 -1.98
N TYR A 72 0.90 -2.74 -1.78
CA TYR A 72 0.24 -1.74 -2.63
C TYR A 72 0.66 -0.29 -2.34
N ILE A 73 1.27 0.00 -1.19
CA ILE A 73 1.73 1.35 -0.85
C ILE A 73 2.78 1.82 -1.87
N VAL A 74 3.76 0.98 -2.18
CA VAL A 74 4.88 1.38 -3.04
C VAL A 74 4.43 1.67 -4.48
N PRO A 75 3.63 0.82 -5.16
CA PRO A 75 3.06 1.13 -6.47
C PRO A 75 2.26 2.44 -6.49
N VAL A 76 1.48 2.72 -5.44
CA VAL A 76 0.70 3.97 -5.35
C VAL A 76 1.63 5.18 -5.28
N LEU A 77 2.67 5.12 -4.45
CA LEU A 77 3.69 6.17 -4.38
C LEU A 77 4.41 6.36 -5.70
N VAL A 78 4.74 5.27 -6.40
CA VAL A 78 5.36 5.32 -7.74
C VAL A 78 4.45 6.09 -8.70
N ILE A 79 3.16 5.77 -8.74
CA ILE A 79 2.20 6.46 -9.63
C ILE A 79 2.12 7.96 -9.29
N GLN A 80 2.11 8.35 -8.01
CA GLN A 80 2.08 9.76 -7.60
C GLN A 80 3.30 10.57 -8.06
N GLN A 81 4.47 9.94 -8.21
CA GLN A 81 5.67 10.64 -8.68
C GLN A 81 5.62 10.97 -10.17
N PHE A 82 4.83 10.24 -10.96
CA PHE A 82 4.77 10.45 -12.40
C PHE A 82 3.67 11.43 -12.78
N LYS A 83 4.11 12.65 -13.09
CA LYS A 83 3.26 13.73 -13.60
C LYS A 83 3.10 13.65 -15.12
N VAL A 84 2.11 12.86 -15.57
CA VAL A 84 1.82 12.62 -17.00
C VAL A 84 0.59 13.37 -17.50
N PHE A 85 -0.26 13.85 -16.61
CA PHE A 85 -1.55 14.44 -16.98
C PHE A 85 -1.53 15.97 -16.86
N ASN A 86 -2.62 16.62 -17.25
CA ASN A 86 -2.77 18.06 -17.02
C ASN A 86 -2.85 18.33 -15.51
N PRO A 87 -2.20 19.39 -14.97
CA PRO A 87 -2.27 19.81 -13.58
C PRO A 87 -3.61 19.63 -12.86
N SER A 88 -4.74 19.96 -13.51
CA SER A 88 -6.08 19.80 -12.90
C SER A 88 -6.43 18.32 -12.65
N ILE A 89 -6.08 17.43 -13.58
CA ILE A 89 -6.30 15.99 -13.45
C ILE A 89 -5.30 15.40 -12.46
N GLU A 90 -4.04 15.86 -12.48
CA GLU A 90 -3.01 15.41 -11.54
C GLU A 90 -3.36 15.73 -10.09
N ALA A 91 -3.89 16.92 -9.81
CA ALA A 91 -4.34 17.28 -8.47
C ALA A 91 -5.42 16.32 -7.97
N ILE A 92 -6.41 15.99 -8.82
CA ILE A 92 -7.47 15.04 -8.46
C ILE A 92 -6.89 13.63 -8.22
N ILE A 93 -5.99 13.17 -9.10
CA ILE A 93 -5.33 11.87 -8.95
C ILE A 93 -4.51 11.83 -7.66
N ASP A 94 -3.72 12.85 -7.37
CA ASP A 94 -2.83 12.89 -6.20
C ASP A 94 -3.61 12.92 -4.89
N THR A 95 -4.67 13.75 -4.83
CA THR A 95 -5.61 13.78 -3.70
C THR A 95 -6.29 12.41 -3.51
N THR A 96 -6.73 11.77 -4.61
CA THR A 96 -7.39 10.46 -4.57
C THR A 96 -6.42 9.37 -4.10
N LEU A 97 -5.22 9.32 -4.65
CA LEU A 97 -4.19 8.35 -4.28
C LEU A 97 -3.73 8.55 -2.83
N SER A 98 -3.62 9.78 -2.36
CA SER A 98 -3.32 10.09 -0.96
C SER A 98 -4.40 9.59 -0.02
N ALA A 99 -5.69 9.80 -0.36
CA ALA A 99 -6.79 9.24 0.42
C ALA A 99 -6.76 7.69 0.43
N VAL A 100 -6.46 7.07 -0.71
CA VAL A 100 -6.28 5.61 -0.81
C VAL A 100 -5.11 5.12 0.05
N LEU A 101 -3.99 5.85 0.10
CA LEU A 101 -2.85 5.52 0.98
C LEU A 101 -3.27 5.53 2.44
N VAL A 102 -3.99 6.56 2.89
CA VAL A 102 -4.50 6.64 4.27
C VAL A 102 -5.45 5.47 4.56
N LEU A 103 -6.37 5.15 3.63
CA LEU A 103 -7.25 3.98 3.77
C LEU A 103 -6.46 2.67 3.89
N LEU A 104 -5.44 2.47 3.06
CA LEU A 104 -4.57 1.29 3.15
C LEU A 104 -3.88 1.22 4.52
N LEU A 105 -3.38 2.34 5.04
CA LEU A 105 -2.77 2.41 6.37
C LEU A 105 -3.75 2.03 7.48
N ILE A 106 -4.97 2.55 7.47
CA ILE A 106 -6.03 2.18 8.44
C ILE A 106 -6.28 0.67 8.38
N LEU A 107 -6.44 0.13 7.17
CA LEU A 107 -6.68 -1.30 6.97
C LEU A 107 -5.52 -2.19 7.41
N ILE A 108 -4.28 -1.70 7.29
CA ILE A 108 -3.08 -2.39 7.78
C ILE A 108 -3.08 -2.37 9.30
N VAL A 109 -3.25 -1.20 9.94
CA VAL A 109 -3.24 -1.06 11.40
C VAL A 109 -4.36 -1.89 12.04
N ASN A 110 -5.57 -1.84 11.49
CA ASN A 110 -6.69 -2.65 11.99
C ASN A 110 -6.40 -4.15 11.89
N GLY A 111 -5.77 -4.59 10.79
CA GLY A 111 -5.35 -5.98 10.64
C GLY A 111 -4.26 -6.38 11.63
N VAL A 112 -3.32 -5.48 11.94
CA VAL A 112 -2.27 -5.72 12.95
C VAL A 112 -2.88 -5.84 14.34
N ILE A 113 -3.84 -4.96 14.69
CA ILE A 113 -4.58 -5.04 15.96
C ILE A 113 -5.29 -6.39 16.09
N ASP A 114 -5.92 -6.89 15.02
CA ASP A 114 -6.54 -8.22 15.00
C ASP A 114 -5.54 -9.33 15.25
N ALA A 115 -4.44 -9.35 14.48
CA ALA A 115 -3.40 -10.37 14.63
C ALA A 115 -2.81 -10.39 16.04
N LEU A 116 -2.51 -9.22 16.61
CA LEU A 116 -2.02 -9.11 17.99
C LEU A 116 -3.07 -9.60 19.01
N THR A 117 -4.34 -9.28 18.80
CA THR A 117 -5.42 -9.70 19.69
C THR A 117 -5.57 -11.23 19.70
N GLU A 118 -5.48 -11.87 18.53
CA GLU A 118 -5.51 -13.33 18.40
C GLU A 118 -4.31 -13.99 19.09
N ILE A 119 -3.10 -13.46 18.89
CA ILE A 119 -1.89 -13.96 19.55
C ILE A 119 -2.03 -13.87 21.07
N VAL A 120 -2.47 -12.73 21.60
CA VAL A 120 -2.57 -12.52 23.05
C VAL A 120 -3.65 -13.42 23.68
N GLN A 121 -4.74 -13.71 22.96
CA GLN A 121 -5.78 -14.63 23.42
C GLN A 121 -5.32 -16.09 23.55
N LYS A 122 -4.28 -16.51 22.82
CA LYS A 122 -3.73 -17.88 22.91
C LYS A 122 -3.06 -18.15 24.27
N PHE A 123 -2.67 -17.13 25.04
CA PHE A 123 -2.08 -17.30 26.36
C PHE A 123 -3.15 -17.54 27.43
N GLU A 124 -3.02 -18.63 28.19
CA GLU A 124 -3.98 -19.02 29.26
C GLU A 124 -4.29 -17.90 30.26
N LYS A 125 -3.29 -17.05 30.57
CA LYS A 125 -3.43 -15.88 31.48
C LYS A 125 -4.50 -14.87 31.04
N PHE A 126 -4.83 -14.80 29.75
CA PHE A 126 -5.73 -13.80 29.20
C PHE A 126 -7.04 -14.38 28.66
N ARG A 127 -7.29 -15.69 28.86
CA ARG A 127 -8.44 -16.40 28.28
C ARG A 127 -9.80 -15.85 28.74
N ASP A 128 -9.86 -15.34 29.97
CA ASP A 128 -11.10 -14.83 30.58
C ASP A 128 -11.29 -13.31 30.39
N ARG A 129 -10.40 -12.65 29.64
CA ARG A 129 -10.47 -11.21 29.37
C ARG A 129 -11.14 -10.95 28.01
N PRO A 130 -12.07 -9.98 27.89
CA PRO A 130 -12.74 -9.67 26.63
C PRO A 130 -11.85 -8.85 25.68
N LEU A 131 -10.71 -9.42 25.24
CA LEU A 131 -9.71 -8.75 24.40
C LEU A 131 -10.26 -8.27 23.04
N LYS A 132 -11.31 -8.92 22.51
CA LYS A 132 -11.99 -8.47 21.29
C LYS A 132 -12.72 -7.15 21.47
N SER A 133 -13.33 -6.91 22.64
CA SER A 133 -14.00 -5.63 22.92
C SER A 133 -12.99 -4.50 23.07
N TYR A 134 -11.84 -4.75 23.71
CA TYR A 134 -10.78 -3.75 23.81
C TYR A 134 -10.18 -3.40 22.44
N SER A 135 -9.90 -4.42 21.61
CA SER A 135 -9.36 -4.19 20.27
C SER A 135 -10.33 -3.42 19.38
N GLN A 136 -11.64 -3.66 19.52
CA GLN A 136 -12.68 -2.90 18.81
C GLN A 136 -12.63 -1.40 19.13
N VAL A 137 -12.47 -1.03 20.40
CA VAL A 137 -12.36 0.38 20.79
C VAL A 137 -11.13 1.03 20.16
N ILE A 138 -9.98 0.35 20.16
CA ILE A 138 -8.74 0.86 19.53
C ILE A 138 -8.93 1.05 18.01
N LYS A 139 -9.62 0.12 17.34
CA LYS A 139 -9.94 0.25 15.90
C LYS A 139 -10.86 1.42 15.61
N ILE A 140 -11.84 1.70 16.46
CA ILE A 140 -12.70 2.88 16.31
C ILE A 140 -11.84 4.13 16.36
N ILE A 141 -10.99 4.28 17.39
CA ILE A 141 -10.09 5.43 17.53
C ILE A 141 -9.19 5.57 16.29
N THR A 142 -8.55 4.47 15.86
CA THR A 142 -7.66 4.46 14.69
C THR A 142 -8.40 4.84 13.41
N THR A 143 -9.61 4.31 13.22
CA THR A 143 -10.43 4.59 12.03
C THR A 143 -10.94 6.02 12.04
N THR A 144 -11.33 6.56 13.19
CA THR A 144 -11.74 7.96 13.33
C THR A 144 -10.59 8.91 12.99
N ILE A 145 -9.39 8.67 13.53
CA ILE A 145 -8.20 9.46 13.18
C ILE A 145 -7.93 9.39 11.68
N GLY A 146 -7.98 8.19 11.10
CA GLY A 146 -7.77 8.00 9.67
C GLY A 146 -8.82 8.71 8.80
N LEU A 147 -10.09 8.72 9.22
CA LEU A 147 -11.14 9.48 8.54
C LEU A 147 -10.86 10.99 8.59
N ILE A 148 -10.39 11.52 9.72
CA ILE A 148 -10.00 12.93 9.83
C ILE A 148 -8.92 13.28 8.81
N PHE A 149 -7.90 12.42 8.67
CA PHE A 149 -6.87 12.61 7.64
C PHE A 149 -7.45 12.58 6.22
N ILE A 150 -8.35 11.65 5.92
CA ILE A 150 -9.00 11.58 4.60
C ILE A 150 -9.79 12.85 4.32
N PHE A 151 -10.59 13.32 5.28
CA PHE A 151 -11.33 14.58 5.11
C PHE A 151 -10.39 15.78 4.93
N GLY A 152 -9.29 15.83 5.67
CA GLY A 152 -8.29 16.90 5.52
C GLY A 152 -7.53 16.86 4.20
N ILE A 153 -7.44 15.70 3.53
CA ILE A 153 -6.85 15.58 2.19
C ILE A 153 -7.86 16.01 1.11
N LEU A 154 -9.14 15.72 1.31
CA LEU A 154 -10.21 16.00 0.35
C LEU A 154 -10.72 17.45 0.40
N THR A 155 -10.47 18.16 1.50
CA THR A 155 -10.91 19.55 1.73
C THR A 155 -9.79 20.52 1.40
#